data_AF-A0A963IM23-F1
#
_entry.id   AF-A0A963IM23-F1
#
_cell.length_a   1.000
_cell.length_b   1.000
_cell.length_c   1.000
_cell.angle_alpha   90.00
_cell.angle_beta   90.00
_cell.angle_gamma   90.00
#
_symmetry.space_group_name_H-M   'P 1'
#
loop_
_entity.id
_entity.type
_entity.pdbx_description
1 polymer ?
#
loop_
_entity_poly.entity_id
_entity_poly.type
_entity_poly.pdbx_seq_one_letter_code
_entity_poly.pdbx_strand_id
1 'polypeptide(L)'
;MEFSIKSGNPEKQRSACVVVGVFEPRKLTLAAELIDNAARSHLSDIIRRGDMEGKAGTTLLLHNVPGTLCDRVLLVGLGKEKEFGDREYCDAIRCAVRTLNETGSFDGTVFLTETSVRKRSAAWRVRQAALVAQQTVYRFDQFKSKKDKVRRPLRKLTFIVDRRNELAAAEEALSQGQAIAEGMSLAKDLANLPGNVCTPSHLAETAQKLAAEHKLECQILERDEMAALGMHSLLSVAQSSRQAPKLIVLQYKGGKSDEKPVLLVGKGVTFDSGGISLKPAPEMDEMKYDMCGAASVLGAIKAAALMKLPLNLTVIVPSTENMPGGGASRPGDIVTSMSGQTIEILNTDAEGRLILCDALTYAARFEPDTVIDVATLTGACVVALGHVATGLFANNDTLARELEHAGDEAHDRAWQMPLWNDYQELLKSPFADMANIGGRWGGS
;
A
#
# COMPACT_ATOMS: atom_id res chain seq x y z
N MET A 1 -14.79 10.78 0.38
CA MET A 1 -14.91 11.52 -0.89
C MET A 1 -15.62 10.60 -1.87
N GLU A 2 -16.64 11.10 -2.55
CA GLU A 2 -17.40 10.38 -3.57
C GLU A 2 -16.73 10.50 -4.94
N PHE A 3 -16.92 9.49 -5.79
CA PHE A 3 -16.42 9.48 -7.16
C PHE A 3 -17.53 9.16 -8.16
N SER A 4 -17.39 9.65 -9.38
CA SER A 4 -18.24 9.24 -10.51
C SER A 4 -17.48 9.34 -11.82
N ILE A 5 -17.90 8.57 -12.82
CA ILE A 5 -17.35 8.63 -14.18
C ILE A 5 -18.36 9.31 -15.10
N LYS A 6 -17.88 10.16 -16.01
CA LYS A 6 -18.69 10.72 -17.11
C LYS A 6 -17.88 10.78 -18.41
N SER A 7 -18.59 10.97 -19.51
CA SER A 7 -18.03 11.40 -20.80
C SER A 7 -18.79 12.63 -21.25
N GLY A 8 -18.07 13.67 -21.67
CA GLY A 8 -18.66 14.92 -22.11
C GLY A 8 -17.66 16.07 -22.12
N ASN A 9 -18.09 17.22 -22.64
CA ASN A 9 -17.19 18.33 -22.90
C ASN A 9 -16.90 19.20 -21.65
N PRO A 10 -15.70 19.77 -21.52
CA PRO A 10 -15.29 20.56 -20.35
C PRO A 10 -16.05 21.89 -20.21
N GLU A 11 -16.34 22.60 -21.29
CA GLU A 11 -17.03 23.91 -21.26
C GLU A 11 -18.48 23.81 -20.76
N LYS A 12 -19.08 22.61 -20.81
CA LYS A 12 -20.47 22.35 -20.42
C LYS A 12 -20.62 21.84 -18.98
N GLN A 13 -19.52 21.63 -18.26
CA GLN A 13 -19.58 21.10 -16.90
C GLN A 13 -20.09 22.14 -15.90
N ARG A 14 -21.03 21.73 -15.05
CA ARG A 14 -21.61 22.54 -13.96
C ARG A 14 -21.06 22.11 -12.60
N SER A 15 -19.74 21.97 -12.49
CA SER A 15 -19.04 21.70 -11.21
C SER A 15 -18.42 22.98 -10.65
N ALA A 16 -18.12 22.98 -9.34
CA ALA A 16 -17.47 24.11 -8.68
C ALA A 16 -16.04 24.38 -9.22
N CYS A 17 -15.40 23.37 -9.79
CA CYS A 17 -14.17 23.50 -10.56
C CYS A 17 -14.08 22.44 -11.66
N VAL A 18 -13.56 22.78 -12.84
CA VAL A 18 -13.04 21.79 -13.81
C VAL A 18 -11.53 21.88 -13.90
N VAL A 19 -10.88 20.72 -13.95
CA VAL A 19 -9.43 20.57 -13.96
C VAL A 19 -8.97 20.12 -15.34
N VAL A 20 -8.05 20.85 -15.94
CA VAL A 20 -7.45 20.56 -17.25
C VAL A 20 -5.93 20.72 -17.20
N GLY A 21 -5.23 20.12 -18.17
CA GLY A 21 -3.76 20.11 -18.20
C GLY A 21 -3.14 21.13 -19.15
N VAL A 22 -1.89 21.51 -18.86
CA VAL A 22 -1.02 22.31 -19.73
C VAL A 22 0.38 21.66 -19.76
N PHE A 23 0.86 21.28 -20.93
CA PHE A 23 2.22 20.80 -21.17
C PHE A 23 3.19 21.95 -21.46
N GLU A 24 4.48 21.68 -21.30
CA GLU A 24 5.55 22.60 -21.72
C GLU A 24 5.79 22.54 -23.24
N PRO A 25 6.08 23.68 -23.89
CA PRO A 25 5.87 25.05 -23.39
C PRO A 25 4.44 25.52 -23.71
N ARG A 26 3.65 25.82 -22.67
CA ARG A 26 2.31 26.47 -22.78
C ARG A 26 1.34 25.77 -23.74
N LYS A 27 1.48 24.46 -23.91
CA LYS A 27 0.63 23.66 -24.78
C LYS A 27 -0.59 23.19 -24.01
N LEU A 28 -1.76 23.72 -24.35
CA LEU A 28 -3.02 23.27 -23.77
C LEU A 28 -3.30 21.80 -24.13
N THR A 29 -3.84 21.04 -23.18
CA THR A 29 -4.47 19.73 -23.49
C THR A 29 -5.75 19.92 -24.29
N LEU A 30 -6.25 18.88 -24.96
CA LEU A 30 -7.48 18.96 -25.75
C LEU A 30 -8.67 19.53 -24.95
N ALA A 31 -8.89 19.06 -23.71
CA ALA A 31 -9.91 19.64 -22.85
C ALA A 31 -9.68 21.13 -22.55
N ALA A 32 -8.43 21.55 -22.34
CA ALA A 32 -8.11 22.95 -22.11
C ALA A 32 -8.32 23.80 -23.39
N GLU A 33 -8.03 23.27 -24.58
CA GLU A 33 -8.32 23.92 -25.86
C GLU A 33 -9.83 24.11 -26.09
N LEU A 34 -10.66 23.12 -25.72
CA LEU A 34 -12.12 23.22 -25.81
C LEU A 34 -12.67 24.33 -24.91
N ILE A 35 -12.15 24.44 -23.68
CA ILE A 35 -12.47 25.58 -22.79
C ILE A 35 -12.00 26.88 -23.41
N ASP A 36 -10.76 26.94 -23.91
CA ASP A 36 -10.18 28.16 -24.46
C ASP A 36 -10.95 28.69 -25.68
N ASN A 37 -11.40 27.79 -26.55
CA ASN A 37 -12.26 28.12 -27.69
C ASN A 37 -13.60 28.71 -27.24
N ALA A 38 -14.26 28.11 -26.24
CA ALA A 38 -15.50 28.64 -25.66
C ALA A 38 -15.26 30.00 -24.97
N ALA A 39 -14.08 30.19 -24.39
CA ALA A 39 -13.65 31.38 -23.68
C ALA A 39 -13.03 32.46 -24.57
N ARG A 40 -13.05 32.29 -25.90
CA ARG A 40 -12.47 33.24 -26.87
C ARG A 40 -10.98 33.53 -26.61
N SER A 41 -10.19 32.46 -26.49
CA SER A 41 -8.73 32.50 -26.28
C SER A 41 -8.26 33.05 -24.93
N HIS A 42 -9.15 33.09 -23.92
CA HIS A 42 -8.83 33.61 -22.59
C HIS A 42 -7.69 32.87 -21.88
N LEU A 43 -7.67 31.53 -21.94
CA LEU A 43 -6.61 30.73 -21.34
C LEU A 43 -5.30 30.95 -22.11
N SER A 44 -5.36 30.93 -23.44
CA SER A 44 -4.21 31.17 -24.31
C SER A 44 -3.56 32.55 -24.07
N ASP A 45 -4.36 33.59 -23.85
CA ASP A 45 -3.84 34.94 -23.57
C ASP A 45 -3.16 35.02 -22.20
N ILE A 46 -3.71 34.36 -21.18
CA ILE A 46 -3.11 34.26 -19.84
C ILE A 46 -1.77 33.53 -19.89
N ILE A 47 -1.71 32.34 -20.49
CA ILE A 47 -0.46 31.58 -20.58
C ILE A 47 0.57 32.30 -21.47
N ARG A 48 0.15 33.02 -22.52
CA ARG A 48 1.05 33.83 -23.37
C ARG A 48 1.72 34.96 -22.57
N ARG A 49 1.04 35.53 -21.57
CA ARG A 49 1.62 36.54 -20.66
C ARG A 49 2.64 35.96 -19.68
N GLY A 50 2.74 34.64 -19.58
CA GLY A 50 3.73 33.96 -18.73
C GLY A 50 3.18 33.53 -17.36
N ASP A 51 1.88 33.61 -17.14
CA ASP A 51 1.25 33.21 -15.86
C ASP A 51 1.36 31.69 -15.61
N MET A 52 1.58 30.90 -16.66
CA MET A 52 1.84 29.46 -16.56
C MET A 52 2.66 28.97 -17.76
N GLU A 53 3.67 28.15 -17.49
CA GLU A 53 4.53 27.53 -18.53
C GLU A 53 4.14 26.08 -18.84
N GLY A 54 3.43 25.41 -17.94
CA GLY A 54 3.10 23.97 -18.03
C GLY A 54 4.05 23.06 -17.25
N LYS A 55 5.00 23.62 -16.46
CA LYS A 55 5.94 22.85 -15.65
C LYS A 55 5.24 21.88 -14.69
N ALA A 56 5.76 20.66 -14.59
CA ALA A 56 5.19 19.61 -13.73
C ALA A 56 4.99 20.11 -12.29
N GLY A 57 3.80 19.85 -11.73
CA GLY A 57 3.47 20.22 -10.35
C GLY A 57 3.07 21.69 -10.13
N THR A 58 3.09 22.53 -11.17
CA THR A 58 2.54 23.90 -11.09
C THR A 58 1.03 23.90 -11.30
N THR A 59 0.34 24.90 -10.73
CA THR A 59 -1.09 25.10 -10.96
C THR A 59 -1.43 26.57 -11.15
N LEU A 60 -2.50 26.83 -11.90
CA LEU A 60 -3.08 28.17 -12.05
C LEU A 60 -4.61 28.05 -11.95
N LEU A 61 -5.18 28.69 -10.93
CA LEU A 61 -6.63 28.70 -10.70
C LEU A 61 -7.26 29.96 -11.29
N LEU A 62 -8.16 29.77 -12.24
CA LEU A 62 -8.91 30.84 -12.89
C LEU A 62 -10.36 30.84 -12.40
N HIS A 63 -10.90 32.05 -12.19
CA HIS A 63 -12.27 32.25 -11.74
C HIS A 63 -13.12 32.84 -12.87
N ASN A 64 -14.38 32.42 -12.96
CA ASN A 64 -15.37 32.99 -13.88
C ASN A 64 -14.86 33.08 -15.32
N VAL A 65 -14.26 32.00 -15.82
CA VAL A 65 -13.74 31.94 -17.20
C VAL A 65 -14.91 32.12 -18.18
N PRO A 66 -14.86 33.09 -19.11
CA PRO A 66 -15.95 33.34 -20.04
C PRO A 66 -16.36 32.08 -20.82
N GLY A 67 -17.65 31.94 -21.12
CA GLY A 67 -18.16 30.82 -21.92
C GLY A 67 -18.19 29.46 -21.22
N THR A 68 -17.73 29.36 -19.96
CA THR A 68 -17.83 28.15 -19.14
C THR A 68 -19.04 28.20 -18.20
N LEU A 69 -19.56 27.02 -17.81
CA LEU A 69 -20.66 26.90 -16.84
C LEU A 69 -20.20 26.60 -15.40
N CYS A 70 -18.90 26.43 -15.19
CA CYS A 70 -18.28 26.17 -13.89
C CYS A 70 -17.82 27.48 -13.21
N ASP A 71 -17.68 27.48 -11.89
CA ASP A 71 -17.19 28.65 -11.15
C ASP A 71 -15.68 28.89 -11.36
N ARG A 72 -14.92 27.80 -11.58
CA ARG A 72 -13.45 27.79 -11.62
C ARG A 72 -12.91 26.84 -12.68
N VAL A 73 -11.79 27.23 -13.30
CA VAL A 73 -10.96 26.34 -14.11
C VAL A 73 -9.59 26.24 -13.48
N LEU A 74 -9.17 25.03 -13.11
CA LEU A 74 -7.84 24.75 -12.59
C LEU A 74 -6.96 24.21 -13.72
N LEU A 75 -5.92 24.95 -14.06
CA LEU A 75 -4.86 24.49 -14.97
C LEU A 75 -3.79 23.77 -14.15
N VAL A 76 -3.40 22.58 -14.59
CA VAL A 76 -2.35 21.75 -13.96
C VAL A 76 -1.20 21.56 -14.93
N GLY A 77 0.02 21.88 -14.48
CA GLY A 77 1.22 21.73 -15.27
C GLY A 77 1.64 20.26 -15.32
N LEU A 78 1.78 19.74 -16.54
CA LEU A 78 2.04 18.34 -16.83
C LEU A 78 3.51 18.06 -17.18
N GLY A 79 4.35 19.09 -17.23
CA GLY A 79 5.74 19.00 -17.69
C GLY A 79 5.82 18.83 -19.20
N LYS A 80 6.89 18.19 -19.68
CA LYS A 80 7.07 17.93 -21.11
C LYS A 80 6.23 16.74 -21.54
N GLU A 81 5.47 16.90 -22.62
CA GLU A 81 4.59 15.87 -23.16
C GLU A 81 5.30 14.54 -23.46
N LYS A 82 6.55 14.58 -23.95
CA LYS A 82 7.35 13.38 -24.26
C LYS A 82 7.81 12.60 -23.03
N GLU A 83 7.86 13.26 -21.87
CA GLU A 83 8.28 12.68 -20.59
C GLU A 83 7.07 12.29 -19.72
N PHE A 84 5.84 12.54 -20.18
CA PHE A 84 4.63 12.28 -19.40
C PHE A 84 4.33 10.77 -19.29
N GLY A 85 4.73 10.17 -18.18
CA GLY A 85 4.52 8.77 -17.83
C GLY A 85 3.69 8.60 -16.56
N ASP A 86 3.78 7.40 -15.97
CA ASP A 86 2.99 7.01 -14.80
C ASP A 86 3.20 7.95 -13.60
N ARG A 87 4.46 8.31 -13.31
CA ARG A 87 4.82 9.18 -12.20
C ARG A 87 4.24 10.58 -12.41
N GLU A 88 4.48 11.17 -13.58
CA GLU A 88 4.04 12.52 -13.93
C GLU A 88 2.51 12.61 -13.90
N TYR A 89 1.82 11.56 -14.35
CA TYR A 89 0.37 11.43 -14.24
C TYR A 89 -0.11 11.42 -12.79
N CYS A 90 0.46 10.55 -11.95
CA CYS A 90 0.12 10.48 -10.53
C CYS A 90 0.42 11.78 -9.80
N ASP A 91 1.54 12.44 -10.11
CA ASP A 91 1.91 13.75 -9.55
C ASP A 91 0.94 14.86 -9.97
N ALA A 92 0.47 14.85 -11.23
CA ALA A 92 -0.53 15.79 -11.72
C ALA A 92 -1.89 15.61 -11.02
N ILE A 93 -2.36 14.37 -10.85
CA ILE A 93 -3.58 14.09 -10.09
C ILE A 93 -3.43 14.53 -8.63
N ARG A 94 -2.30 14.20 -7.98
CA ARG A 94 -2.02 14.61 -6.59
C ARG A 94 -2.04 16.13 -6.46
N CYS A 95 -1.43 16.84 -7.41
CA CYS A 95 -1.42 18.30 -7.42
C CYS A 95 -2.83 18.87 -7.56
N ALA A 96 -3.61 18.36 -8.52
CA ALA A 96 -5.01 18.75 -8.73
C ALA A 96 -5.85 18.58 -7.46
N VAL A 97 -5.79 17.40 -6.83
CA VAL A 97 -6.58 17.07 -5.64
C VAL A 97 -6.16 17.92 -4.45
N ARG A 98 -4.86 18.12 -4.23
CA ARG A 98 -4.35 18.99 -3.17
C ARG A 98 -4.83 20.42 -3.35
N THR A 99 -4.65 20.99 -4.53
CA THR A 99 -5.09 22.36 -4.82
C THR A 99 -6.60 22.50 -4.67
N LEU A 100 -7.40 21.56 -5.19
CA LEU A 100 -8.85 21.58 -5.01
C LEU A 100 -9.25 21.60 -3.52
N ASN A 101 -8.58 20.81 -2.68
CA ASN A 101 -8.85 20.71 -1.24
C ASN A 101 -8.42 21.96 -0.44
N GLU A 102 -7.55 22.80 -1.02
CA GLU A 102 -7.17 24.11 -0.48
C GLU A 102 -8.13 25.23 -0.93
N THR A 103 -9.00 24.96 -1.91
CA THR A 103 -10.01 25.90 -2.39
C THR A 103 -11.35 25.78 -1.64
N GLY A 104 -12.32 26.61 -2.03
CA GLY A 104 -13.72 26.48 -1.60
C GLY A 104 -14.57 25.49 -2.41
N SER A 105 -13.97 24.70 -3.30
CA SER A 105 -14.69 23.80 -4.22
C SER A 105 -15.20 22.56 -3.48
N PHE A 106 -16.52 22.31 -3.52
CA PHE A 106 -17.10 21.12 -2.90
C PHE A 106 -17.10 19.91 -3.85
N ASP A 107 -17.01 20.14 -5.16
CA ASP A 107 -16.83 19.12 -6.19
C ASP A 107 -15.83 19.57 -7.27
N GLY A 108 -15.31 18.61 -8.04
CA GLY A 108 -14.41 18.86 -9.16
C GLY A 108 -14.62 17.87 -10.31
N THR A 109 -14.50 18.35 -11.54
CA THR A 109 -14.50 17.50 -12.75
C THR A 109 -13.11 17.46 -13.35
N VAL A 110 -12.48 16.30 -13.41
CA VAL A 110 -11.07 16.13 -13.75
C VAL A 110 -10.94 15.53 -15.15
N PHE A 111 -10.41 16.33 -16.08
CA PHE A 111 -10.10 15.91 -17.46
C PHE A 111 -8.67 15.41 -17.60
N LEU A 112 -7.89 15.33 -16.52
CA LEU A 112 -6.56 14.72 -16.59
C LEU A 112 -6.64 13.22 -16.92
N THR A 113 -7.75 12.55 -16.59
CA THR A 113 -7.96 11.11 -16.85
C THR A 113 -8.12 10.75 -18.33
N GLU A 114 -8.46 11.70 -19.20
CA GLU A 114 -8.47 11.50 -20.67
C GLU A 114 -7.10 11.78 -21.31
N THR A 115 -6.17 12.43 -20.59
CA THR A 115 -4.82 12.70 -21.11
C THR A 115 -4.04 11.41 -21.28
N SER A 116 -3.52 11.15 -22.50
CA SER A 116 -2.84 9.90 -22.83
C SER A 116 -1.59 9.69 -21.98
N VAL A 117 -1.43 8.48 -21.45
CA VAL A 117 -0.24 8.05 -20.70
C VAL A 117 0.33 6.82 -21.42
N ARG A 118 1.64 6.85 -21.70
CA ARG A 118 2.30 5.83 -22.53
C ARG A 118 2.05 4.42 -21.97
N LYS A 119 1.57 3.50 -22.82
CA LYS A 119 1.26 2.09 -22.49
C LYS A 119 0.15 1.90 -21.44
N ARG A 120 -0.59 2.93 -21.05
CA ARG A 120 -1.67 2.82 -20.05
C ARG A 120 -3.04 3.00 -20.67
N SER A 121 -4.00 2.21 -20.20
CA SER A 121 -5.40 2.27 -20.63
C SER A 121 -6.18 3.40 -19.93
N ALA A 122 -7.40 3.70 -20.42
CA ALA A 122 -8.32 4.58 -19.69
C ALA A 122 -8.67 4.02 -18.29
N ALA A 123 -8.90 2.70 -18.21
CA ALA A 123 -9.15 2.00 -16.94
C ALA A 123 -7.98 2.18 -15.96
N TRP A 124 -6.73 2.02 -16.40
CA TRP A 124 -5.56 2.24 -15.55
C TRP A 124 -5.52 3.67 -15.01
N ARG A 125 -5.69 4.67 -15.89
CA ARG A 125 -5.68 6.09 -15.52
C ARG A 125 -6.75 6.41 -14.47
N VAL A 126 -7.97 5.91 -14.65
CA VAL A 126 -9.08 6.11 -13.70
C VAL A 126 -8.79 5.43 -12.35
N ARG A 127 -8.31 4.19 -12.35
CA ARG A 127 -7.94 3.46 -11.13
C ARG A 127 -6.88 4.22 -10.33
N GLN A 128 -5.80 4.63 -10.98
CA GLN A 128 -4.72 5.38 -10.36
C GLN A 128 -5.17 6.77 -9.89
N ALA A 129 -6.04 7.44 -10.64
CA ALA A 129 -6.58 8.74 -10.21
C ALA A 129 -7.41 8.62 -8.93
N ALA A 130 -8.26 7.59 -8.83
CA ALA A 130 -9.04 7.32 -7.63
C ALA A 130 -8.14 7.03 -6.41
N LEU A 131 -7.14 6.16 -6.61
CA LEU A 131 -6.17 5.79 -5.59
C LEU A 131 -5.38 7.01 -5.09
N VAL A 132 -4.75 7.75 -6.01
CA VAL A 132 -3.97 8.95 -5.67
C VAL A 132 -4.84 10.01 -5.01
N ALA A 133 -6.08 10.21 -5.47
CA ALA A 133 -6.98 11.18 -4.87
C ALA A 133 -7.29 10.85 -3.42
N GLN A 134 -7.59 9.59 -3.09
CA GLN A 134 -7.81 9.18 -1.70
C GLN A 134 -6.55 9.29 -0.84
N GLN A 135 -5.39 8.86 -1.37
CA GLN A 135 -4.12 9.01 -0.66
C GLN A 135 -3.77 10.47 -0.36
N THR A 136 -4.08 11.38 -1.28
CA THR A 136 -3.78 12.81 -1.14
C THR A 136 -4.54 13.45 0.01
N VAL A 137 -5.76 12.98 0.28
CA VAL A 137 -6.61 13.50 1.35
C VAL A 137 -6.51 12.69 2.64
N TYR A 138 -5.69 11.64 2.68
CA TYR A 138 -5.46 10.83 3.88
C TYR A 138 -4.88 11.70 5.00
N ARG A 139 -5.42 11.54 6.21
CA ARG A 139 -4.95 12.24 7.41
C ARG A 139 -4.98 11.31 8.59
N PHE A 140 -3.88 11.27 9.33
CA PHE A 140 -3.80 10.61 10.62
C PHE A 140 -3.74 11.66 11.72
N ASP A 141 -4.90 12.03 12.27
CA ASP A 141 -5.01 13.08 13.29
C ASP A 141 -5.69 12.61 14.58
N GLN A 142 -5.91 11.30 14.73
CA GLN A 142 -6.69 10.75 15.84
C GLN A 142 -6.09 11.03 17.23
N PHE A 143 -4.76 11.16 17.31
CA PHE A 143 -4.05 11.54 18.55
C PHE A 143 -3.78 13.03 18.68
N LYS A 144 -4.16 13.87 17.71
CA LYS A 144 -4.05 15.33 17.84
C LYS A 144 -5.21 15.86 18.68
N SER A 145 -4.91 16.55 19.77
CA SER A 145 -5.90 17.22 20.63
C SER A 145 -6.60 18.38 19.91
N LYS A 146 -5.86 19.11 19.05
CA LYS A 146 -6.40 20.11 18.13
C LYS A 146 -6.34 19.56 16.71
N LYS A 147 -7.50 19.22 16.16
CA LYS A 147 -7.66 18.75 14.78
C LYS A 147 -7.91 19.93 13.85
N ASP A 148 -7.17 20.04 12.76
CA ASP A 148 -7.47 21.07 11.76
C ASP A 148 -8.74 20.69 11.02
N LYS A 149 -9.83 21.42 11.27
CA LYS A 149 -11.08 21.21 10.54
C LYS A 149 -10.95 21.78 9.14
N VAL A 150 -11.08 20.92 8.13
CA VAL A 150 -11.24 21.38 6.75
C VAL A 150 -12.64 21.99 6.63
N ARG A 151 -12.74 23.33 6.56
CA ARG A 151 -14.01 24.06 6.61
C ARG A 151 -14.92 23.75 5.42
N ARG A 152 -14.33 23.47 4.25
CA ARG A 152 -15.03 23.15 2.99
C ARG A 152 -14.30 21.99 2.32
N PRO A 153 -14.52 20.75 2.76
CA PRO A 153 -13.81 19.61 2.18
C PRO A 153 -14.28 19.37 0.75
N LEU A 154 -13.35 18.96 -0.12
CA LEU A 154 -13.69 18.40 -1.41
C LEU A 154 -14.50 17.10 -1.19
N ARG A 155 -15.76 17.10 -1.59
CA ARG A 155 -16.68 15.98 -1.32
C ARG A 155 -16.78 15.01 -2.47
N LYS A 156 -16.70 15.50 -3.70
CA LYS A 156 -16.92 14.69 -4.91
C LYS A 156 -15.92 15.00 -6.02
N LEU A 157 -15.43 13.95 -6.67
CA LEU A 157 -14.67 14.05 -7.91
C LEU A 157 -15.40 13.32 -9.04
N THR A 158 -15.45 13.95 -10.20
CA THR A 158 -15.91 13.32 -11.44
C THR A 158 -14.72 13.13 -12.36
N PHE A 159 -14.41 11.89 -12.72
CA PHE A 159 -13.39 11.59 -13.72
C PHE A 159 -14.00 11.48 -15.10
N ILE A 160 -13.31 12.04 -16.09
CA ILE A 160 -13.76 12.04 -17.48
C ILE A 160 -13.04 10.95 -18.27
N VAL A 161 -13.82 10.22 -19.07
CA VAL A 161 -13.32 9.37 -20.14
C VAL A 161 -13.69 9.98 -21.48
N ASP A 162 -12.79 9.82 -22.45
CA ASP A 162 -12.93 10.39 -23.79
C ASP A 162 -14.19 9.83 -24.49
N ARG A 163 -14.32 8.50 -24.50
CA ARG A 163 -15.38 7.83 -25.25
C ARG A 163 -16.41 7.16 -24.35
N ARG A 164 -17.69 7.24 -24.72
CA ARG A 164 -18.80 6.62 -23.98
C ARG A 164 -18.69 5.11 -23.82
N ASN A 165 -18.06 4.42 -24.77
CA ASN A 165 -17.84 2.97 -24.68
C ASN A 165 -16.79 2.58 -23.62
N GLU A 166 -16.03 3.54 -23.08
CA GLU A 166 -15.07 3.32 -22.00
C GLU A 166 -15.70 3.42 -20.61
N LEU A 167 -16.97 3.88 -20.51
CA LEU A 167 -17.64 4.14 -19.23
C LEU A 167 -17.70 2.91 -18.32
N ALA A 168 -18.12 1.75 -18.84
CA ALA A 168 -18.26 0.54 -18.04
C ALA A 168 -16.91 0.07 -17.46
N ALA A 169 -15.86 0.02 -18.30
CA ALA A 169 -14.52 -0.36 -17.86
C ALA A 169 -13.93 0.66 -16.87
N ALA A 170 -14.24 1.94 -17.02
CA ALA A 170 -13.82 2.98 -16.10
C ALA A 170 -14.57 2.94 -14.76
N GLU A 171 -15.85 2.58 -14.75
CA GLU A 171 -16.62 2.37 -13.51
C GLU A 171 -16.07 1.18 -12.71
N GLU A 172 -15.75 0.07 -13.37
CA GLU A 172 -15.08 -1.06 -12.75
C GLU A 172 -13.70 -0.65 -12.19
N ALA A 173 -12.89 0.03 -13.00
CA ALA A 173 -11.57 0.48 -12.58
C ALA A 173 -11.61 1.51 -11.44
N LEU A 174 -12.65 2.35 -11.41
CA LEU A 174 -12.90 3.26 -10.30
C LEU A 174 -13.19 2.48 -9.01
N SER A 175 -14.09 1.48 -9.08
CA SER A 175 -14.40 0.61 -7.94
C SER A 175 -13.15 -0.11 -7.42
N GLN A 176 -12.31 -0.64 -8.32
CA GLN A 176 -11.01 -1.23 -7.97
C GLN A 176 -10.11 -0.21 -7.27
N GLY A 177 -9.94 0.99 -7.84
CA GLY A 177 -9.09 2.03 -7.27
C GLY A 177 -9.55 2.48 -5.87
N GLN A 178 -10.87 2.57 -5.65
CA GLN A 178 -11.43 2.85 -4.33
C GLN A 178 -11.18 1.71 -3.33
N ALA A 179 -11.38 0.45 -3.73
CA ALA A 179 -11.15 -0.70 -2.86
C ALA A 179 -9.67 -0.85 -2.47
N ILE A 180 -8.73 -0.64 -3.40
CA ILE A 180 -7.29 -0.62 -3.10
C ILE A 180 -6.97 0.49 -2.10
N ALA A 181 -7.46 1.71 -2.35
CA ALA A 181 -7.19 2.84 -1.47
C ALA A 181 -7.76 2.66 -0.06
N GLU A 182 -8.92 2.01 0.08
CA GLU A 182 -9.51 1.61 1.36
C GLU A 182 -8.64 0.58 2.11
N GLY A 183 -8.02 -0.36 1.39
CA GLY A 183 -7.03 -1.28 1.94
C GLY A 183 -5.74 -0.56 2.37
N MET A 184 -5.24 0.36 1.55
CA MET A 184 -4.07 1.17 1.87
C MET A 184 -4.30 2.10 3.06
N SER A 185 -5.51 2.67 3.21
CA SER A 185 -5.85 3.51 4.36
C SER A 185 -5.80 2.70 5.64
N LEU A 186 -6.38 1.50 5.65
CA LEU A 186 -6.27 0.58 6.80
C LEU A 186 -4.81 0.28 7.13
N ALA A 187 -4.00 -0.08 6.12
CA ALA A 187 -2.60 -0.38 6.34
C ALA A 187 -1.85 0.82 6.95
N LYS A 188 -2.09 2.04 6.44
CA LYS A 188 -1.51 3.28 6.97
C LYS A 188 -2.01 3.60 8.38
N ASP A 189 -3.28 3.37 8.68
CA ASP A 189 -3.83 3.61 10.01
C ASP A 189 -3.17 2.70 11.04
N LEU A 190 -3.06 1.40 10.72
CA LEU A 190 -2.40 0.42 11.58
C LEU A 190 -0.90 0.73 11.77
N ALA A 191 -0.20 1.09 10.70
CA ALA A 191 1.20 1.48 10.73
C ALA A 191 1.45 2.76 11.56
N ASN A 192 0.56 3.75 11.46
CA ASN A 192 0.73 5.03 12.13
C ASN A 192 0.32 5.00 13.61
N LEU A 193 -0.50 4.04 14.03
CA LEU A 193 -0.78 3.79 15.44
C LEU A 193 0.53 3.55 16.21
N PRO A 194 0.69 4.13 17.41
CA PRO A 194 1.88 3.89 18.22
C PRO A 194 1.86 2.48 18.82
N GLY A 195 3.04 1.93 19.15
CA GLY A 195 3.18 0.56 19.67
C GLY A 195 2.40 0.30 20.97
N ASN A 196 2.09 1.34 21.76
CA ASN A 196 1.25 1.21 22.96
C ASN A 196 -0.25 1.08 22.65
N VAL A 197 -0.67 1.23 21.39
CA VAL A 197 -2.06 1.05 20.93
C VAL A 197 -2.15 -0.12 19.95
N CYS A 198 -1.28 -0.15 18.93
CA CYS A 198 -1.26 -1.22 17.94
C CYS A 198 -0.50 -2.45 18.46
N THR A 199 -1.05 -3.14 19.45
CA THR A 199 -0.47 -4.37 20.01
C THR A 199 -0.93 -5.62 19.22
N PRO A 200 -0.38 -6.82 19.47
CA PRO A 200 -0.85 -8.04 18.80
C PRO A 200 -2.35 -8.28 18.98
N SER A 201 -2.89 -7.99 20.17
CA SER A 201 -4.32 -8.02 20.44
C SER A 201 -5.10 -7.01 19.59
N HIS A 202 -4.56 -5.81 19.37
CA HIS A 202 -5.20 -4.81 18.50
C HIS A 202 -5.29 -5.27 17.04
N LEU A 203 -4.25 -5.94 16.53
CA LEU A 203 -4.30 -6.55 15.20
C LEU A 203 -5.34 -7.67 15.12
N ALA A 204 -5.45 -8.51 16.16
CA ALA A 204 -6.47 -9.55 16.22
C ALA A 204 -7.90 -8.97 16.27
N GLU A 205 -8.13 -7.93 17.07
CA GLU A 205 -9.41 -7.21 17.12
C GLU A 205 -9.75 -6.55 15.79
N THR A 206 -8.74 -6.00 15.09
CA THR A 206 -8.92 -5.43 13.75
C THR A 206 -9.34 -6.50 12.76
N ALA A 207 -8.68 -7.66 12.77
CA ALA A 207 -9.04 -8.79 11.91
C ALA A 207 -10.47 -9.29 12.17
N GLN A 208 -10.88 -9.39 13.44
CA GLN A 208 -12.25 -9.76 13.80
C GLN A 208 -13.28 -8.75 13.29
N LYS A 209 -12.99 -7.44 13.37
CA LYS A 209 -13.86 -6.39 12.81
C LYS A 209 -13.98 -6.53 11.29
N LEU A 210 -12.86 -6.70 10.58
CA LEU A 210 -12.86 -6.94 9.14
C LEU A 210 -13.69 -8.16 8.77
N ALA A 211 -13.56 -9.25 9.53
CA ALA A 211 -14.33 -10.46 9.31
C ALA A 211 -15.83 -10.26 9.46
N ALA A 212 -16.26 -9.51 10.48
CA ALA A 212 -17.67 -9.17 10.68
C ALA A 212 -18.21 -8.25 9.56
N GLU A 213 -17.44 -7.23 9.17
CA GLU A 213 -17.85 -6.24 8.15
C GLU A 213 -17.92 -6.85 6.75
N HIS A 214 -16.99 -7.76 6.42
CA HIS A 214 -16.84 -8.30 5.06
C HIS A 214 -17.22 -9.78 4.94
N LYS A 215 -17.77 -10.39 6.00
CA LYS A 215 -18.18 -11.80 6.06
C LYS A 215 -17.01 -12.75 5.76
N LEU A 216 -15.86 -12.48 6.36
CA LEU A 216 -14.69 -13.36 6.29
C LEU A 216 -14.76 -14.39 7.42
N GLU A 217 -14.10 -15.53 7.26
CA GLU A 217 -13.83 -16.42 8.39
C GLU A 217 -12.61 -15.89 9.15
N CYS A 218 -12.64 -15.93 10.48
CA CYS A 218 -11.57 -15.44 11.33
C CYS A 218 -11.26 -16.45 12.43
N GLN A 219 -9.99 -16.81 12.55
CA GLN A 219 -9.46 -17.61 13.66
C GLN A 219 -8.28 -16.86 14.28
N ILE A 220 -8.26 -16.80 15.62
CA ILE A 220 -7.15 -16.23 16.39
C ILE A 220 -6.62 -17.37 17.25
N LEU A 221 -5.34 -17.73 17.09
CA LEU A 221 -4.69 -18.69 17.97
C LEU A 221 -3.95 -17.94 19.06
N GLU A 222 -4.22 -18.38 20.29
CA GLU A 222 -3.57 -17.89 21.50
C GLU A 222 -2.24 -18.61 21.76
N ARG A 223 -1.49 -18.09 22.74
CA ARG A 223 -0.17 -18.64 23.13
C ARG A 223 -0.20 -20.16 23.36
N ASP A 224 -1.18 -20.67 24.10
CA ASP A 224 -1.24 -22.09 24.46
C ASP A 224 -1.55 -22.98 23.23
N GLU A 225 -2.38 -22.48 22.31
CA GLU A 225 -2.67 -23.17 21.05
C GLU A 225 -1.42 -23.21 20.16
N MET A 226 -0.70 -22.09 20.03
CA MET A 226 0.57 -22.04 19.31
C MET A 226 1.62 -22.98 19.93
N ALA A 227 1.67 -23.07 21.26
CA ALA A 227 2.58 -23.97 21.96
C ALA A 227 2.24 -25.44 21.70
N ALA A 228 0.95 -25.80 21.72
CA ALA A 228 0.48 -27.14 21.39
C ALA A 228 0.76 -27.52 19.92
N LEU A 229 0.86 -26.53 19.02
CA LEU A 229 1.25 -26.70 17.63
C LEU A 229 2.76 -26.77 17.40
N GLY A 230 3.59 -26.57 18.42
CA GLY A 230 5.05 -26.60 18.30
C GLY A 230 5.67 -25.32 17.74
N MET A 231 4.98 -24.18 17.78
CA MET A 231 5.47 -22.89 17.26
C MET A 231 6.48 -22.22 18.21
N HIS A 232 7.50 -22.96 18.65
CA HIS A 232 8.43 -22.45 19.66
C HIS A 232 9.40 -21.41 19.10
N SER A 233 9.56 -21.31 17.78
CA SER A 233 10.33 -20.23 17.15
C SER A 233 9.61 -18.90 17.34
N LEU A 234 8.32 -18.81 16.99
CA LEU A 234 7.50 -17.61 17.21
C LEU A 234 7.40 -17.27 18.70
N LEU A 235 7.12 -18.27 19.54
CA LEU A 235 6.93 -18.06 20.98
C LEU A 235 8.21 -17.58 21.68
N SER A 236 9.39 -17.92 21.17
CA SER A 236 10.66 -17.44 21.71
C SER A 236 10.83 -15.92 21.56
N VAL A 237 10.37 -15.36 20.44
CA VAL A 237 10.35 -13.90 20.20
C VAL A 237 9.42 -13.20 21.18
N ALA A 238 8.25 -13.79 21.47
CA ALA A 238 7.22 -13.21 22.33
C ALA A 238 7.50 -13.33 23.83
N GLN A 239 8.58 -13.99 24.23
CA GLN A 239 8.72 -14.56 25.58
C GLN A 239 8.77 -13.49 26.69
N SER A 240 9.40 -12.36 26.43
CA SER A 240 9.58 -11.24 27.38
C SER A 240 8.49 -10.18 27.33
N SER A 241 7.71 -10.10 26.24
CA SER A 241 6.65 -9.10 26.15
C SER A 241 5.49 -9.44 27.10
N ARG A 242 4.90 -8.38 27.65
CA ARG A 242 3.63 -8.46 28.40
C ARG A 242 2.41 -8.54 27.48
N GLN A 243 2.57 -8.18 26.21
CA GLN A 243 1.54 -8.37 25.19
C GLN A 243 1.59 -9.82 24.72
N ALA A 244 0.47 -10.52 24.85
CA ALA A 244 0.38 -11.92 24.39
C ALA A 244 0.48 -11.98 22.86
N PRO A 245 1.28 -12.91 22.29
CA PRO A 245 1.34 -13.08 20.84
C PRO A 245 0.02 -13.65 20.30
N LYS A 246 -0.27 -13.38 19.04
CA LYS A 246 -1.46 -13.86 18.31
C LYS A 246 -1.04 -14.43 16.97
N LEU A 247 -1.55 -15.59 16.58
CA LEU A 247 -1.57 -15.98 15.17
C LEU A 247 -2.97 -15.72 14.61
N ILE A 248 -3.07 -14.75 13.72
CA ILE A 248 -4.35 -14.30 13.14
C ILE A 248 -4.50 -14.97 11.78
N VAL A 249 -5.66 -15.58 11.53
CA VAL A 249 -5.99 -16.20 10.25
C VAL A 249 -7.32 -15.64 9.76
N LEU A 250 -7.33 -15.04 8.58
CA LEU A 250 -8.54 -14.60 7.89
C LEU A 250 -8.70 -15.36 6.58
N GLN A 251 -9.92 -15.79 6.25
CA GLN A 251 -10.20 -16.46 4.98
C GLN A 251 -11.34 -15.77 4.24
N TYR A 252 -11.06 -15.40 3.00
CA TYR A 252 -12.01 -14.91 2.01
C TYR A 252 -12.30 -16.03 1.01
N LYS A 253 -13.57 -16.45 0.93
CA LYS A 253 -14.04 -17.54 0.05
C LYS A 253 -14.84 -16.98 -1.13
N GLY A 254 -14.14 -16.29 -2.04
CA GLY A 254 -14.73 -15.72 -3.25
C GLY A 254 -14.70 -16.63 -4.47
N GLY A 255 -13.87 -17.67 -4.45
CA GLY A 255 -13.73 -18.66 -5.52
C GLY A 255 -14.62 -19.88 -5.31
N LYS A 256 -14.37 -20.94 -6.09
CA LYS A 256 -15.04 -22.23 -5.86
C LYS A 256 -14.45 -22.93 -4.63
N SER A 257 -15.24 -23.77 -3.97
CA SER A 257 -14.81 -24.45 -2.73
C SER A 257 -13.63 -25.41 -2.91
N ASP A 258 -13.41 -25.92 -4.11
CA ASP A 258 -12.33 -26.84 -4.48
C ASP A 258 -11.10 -26.14 -5.07
N GLU A 259 -11.17 -24.83 -5.31
CA GLU A 259 -10.03 -24.05 -5.78
C GLU A 259 -9.03 -23.81 -4.64
N LYS A 260 -7.77 -24.15 -4.89
CA LYS A 260 -6.68 -23.92 -3.94
C LYS A 260 -6.53 -22.42 -3.65
N PRO A 261 -6.32 -22.03 -2.39
CA PRO A 261 -6.23 -20.63 -2.02
C PRO A 261 -4.85 -20.03 -2.36
N VAL A 262 -4.85 -18.72 -2.59
CA VAL A 262 -3.64 -17.89 -2.46
C VAL A 262 -3.48 -17.50 -1.00
N LEU A 263 -2.27 -17.62 -0.46
CA LEU A 263 -1.95 -17.25 0.91
C LEU A 263 -1.03 -16.04 0.96
N LEU A 264 -1.39 -15.08 1.81
CA LEU A 264 -0.56 -13.93 2.15
C LEU A 264 -0.16 -14.01 3.62
N VAL A 265 1.15 -13.97 3.91
CA VAL A 265 1.68 -14.04 5.28
C VAL A 265 2.36 -12.71 5.64
N GLY A 266 1.81 -11.96 6.59
CA GLY A 266 2.34 -10.64 6.94
C GLY A 266 3.11 -10.62 8.26
N LYS A 267 4.39 -10.21 8.26
CA LYS A 267 5.15 -9.98 9.51
C LYS A 267 4.41 -9.00 10.43
N GLY A 268 4.08 -9.43 11.65
CA GLY A 268 3.28 -8.68 12.61
C GLY A 268 4.01 -8.29 13.90
N VAL A 269 5.27 -7.85 13.82
CA VAL A 269 6.02 -7.38 15.00
C VAL A 269 5.56 -5.96 15.33
N THR A 270 4.74 -5.79 16.35
CA THR A 270 4.08 -4.51 16.63
C THR A 270 5.00 -3.44 17.20
N PHE A 271 6.09 -3.88 17.82
CA PHE A 271 7.21 -3.04 18.16
C PHE A 271 8.45 -3.93 18.25
N ASP A 272 9.54 -3.49 17.63
CA ASP A 272 10.80 -4.20 17.60
C ASP A 272 11.90 -3.39 18.27
N SER A 273 12.22 -3.72 19.52
CA SER A 273 13.39 -3.14 20.19
C SER A 273 14.69 -3.85 19.82
N GLY A 274 14.62 -4.99 19.12
CA GLY A 274 15.70 -5.97 18.92
C GLY A 274 15.89 -6.99 20.05
N GLY A 275 15.05 -6.97 21.08
CA GLY A 275 15.18 -7.86 22.24
C GLY A 275 16.46 -7.61 23.04
N ILE A 276 17.18 -8.68 23.41
CA ILE A 276 18.49 -8.57 24.10
C ILE A 276 19.56 -7.94 23.18
N SER A 277 19.47 -8.18 21.88
CA SER A 277 20.29 -7.56 20.84
C SER A 277 19.75 -6.15 20.52
N LEU A 278 19.66 -5.32 21.56
CA LEU A 278 18.93 -4.06 21.56
C LEU A 278 19.38 -3.12 20.44
N LYS A 279 18.43 -2.59 19.68
CA LYS A 279 18.67 -1.56 18.66
C LYS A 279 19.23 -0.28 19.30
N PRO A 280 20.01 0.52 18.54
CA PRO A 280 20.35 1.88 18.95
C PRO A 280 19.12 2.75 19.16
N ALA A 281 19.24 3.79 19.99
CA ALA A 281 18.14 4.71 20.30
C ALA A 281 17.59 5.53 19.10
N PRO A 282 18.42 6.03 18.16
CA PRO A 282 17.92 6.76 17.00
C PRO A 282 16.94 5.91 16.18
N GLU A 283 15.83 6.51 15.75
CA GLU A 283 14.82 5.91 14.85
C GLU A 283 14.11 4.66 15.44
N MET A 284 14.36 4.30 16.70
CA MET A 284 13.65 3.19 17.36
C MET A 284 12.13 3.43 17.42
N ASP A 285 11.67 4.68 17.40
CA ASP A 285 10.24 5.02 17.31
C ASP A 285 9.60 4.57 15.97
N GLU A 286 10.40 4.43 14.91
CA GLU A 286 9.96 3.89 13.63
C GLU A 286 9.74 2.38 13.68
N MET A 287 10.21 1.67 14.70
CA MET A 287 10.02 0.22 14.83
C MET A 287 8.57 -0.17 15.18
N LYS A 288 7.69 0.80 15.41
CA LYS A 288 6.23 0.56 15.32
C LYS A 288 5.77 0.15 13.92
N TYR A 289 6.55 0.47 12.88
CA TYR A 289 6.29 0.09 11.50
C TYR A 289 6.68 -1.36 11.20
N ASP A 290 7.24 -2.09 12.15
CA ASP A 290 7.72 -3.47 11.94
C ASP A 290 6.60 -4.52 11.80
N MET A 291 5.35 -4.05 11.83
CA MET A 291 4.12 -4.77 11.52
C MET A 291 3.51 -4.35 10.16
N CYS A 292 4.21 -3.57 9.33
CA CYS A 292 3.67 -3.14 8.03
C CYS A 292 3.41 -4.32 7.08
N GLY A 293 4.12 -5.44 7.24
CA GLY A 293 3.80 -6.69 6.57
C GLY A 293 2.37 -7.14 6.88
N ALA A 294 2.03 -7.27 8.16
CA ALA A 294 0.68 -7.55 8.63
C ALA A 294 -0.35 -6.51 8.16
N ALA A 295 -0.02 -5.22 8.27
CA ALA A 295 -0.89 -4.13 7.84
C ALA A 295 -1.25 -4.24 6.35
N SER A 296 -0.26 -4.57 5.52
CA SER A 296 -0.44 -4.70 4.06
C SER A 296 -1.35 -5.87 3.68
N VAL A 297 -1.17 -7.06 4.29
CA VAL A 297 -1.98 -8.24 3.98
C VAL A 297 -3.41 -8.11 4.50
N LEU A 298 -3.63 -7.45 5.64
CA LEU A 298 -4.97 -7.08 6.13
C LEU A 298 -5.64 -6.06 5.18
N GLY A 299 -4.88 -5.10 4.66
CA GLY A 299 -5.35 -4.18 3.63
C GLY A 299 -5.71 -4.89 2.32
N ALA A 300 -4.91 -5.87 1.90
CA ALA A 300 -5.12 -6.65 0.68
C ALA A 300 -6.40 -7.48 0.73
N ILE A 301 -6.66 -8.19 1.83
CA ILE A 301 -7.92 -8.97 1.96
C ILE A 301 -9.15 -8.08 2.06
N LYS A 302 -9.04 -6.89 2.70
CA LYS A 302 -10.11 -5.88 2.67
C LYS A 302 -10.41 -5.45 1.23
N ALA A 303 -9.38 -5.14 0.45
CA ALA A 303 -9.53 -4.74 -0.95
C ALA A 303 -10.14 -5.87 -1.80
N ALA A 304 -9.69 -7.11 -1.63
CA ALA A 304 -10.24 -8.28 -2.31
C ALA A 304 -11.73 -8.49 -2.01
N ALA A 305 -12.12 -8.37 -0.74
CA ALA A 305 -13.52 -8.51 -0.32
C ALA A 305 -14.42 -7.39 -0.86
N LEU A 306 -13.93 -6.14 -0.88
CA LEU A 306 -14.63 -5.00 -1.46
C LEU A 306 -14.86 -5.17 -2.97
N MET A 307 -13.86 -5.70 -3.70
CA MET A 307 -13.95 -6.00 -5.12
C MET A 307 -14.75 -7.26 -5.44
N LYS A 308 -15.01 -8.11 -4.43
CA LYS A 308 -15.63 -9.43 -4.58
C LYS A 308 -14.86 -10.29 -5.59
N LEU A 309 -13.53 -10.35 -5.45
CA LEU A 309 -12.69 -11.09 -6.38
C LEU A 309 -13.09 -12.58 -6.42
N PRO A 310 -13.16 -13.21 -7.60
CA PRO A 310 -13.58 -14.60 -7.73
C PRO A 310 -12.43 -15.56 -7.40
N LEU A 311 -11.88 -15.48 -6.19
CA LEU A 311 -10.75 -16.31 -5.72
C LEU A 311 -10.84 -16.61 -4.22
N ASN A 312 -10.17 -17.67 -3.79
CA ASN A 312 -9.96 -17.97 -2.37
C ASN A 312 -8.66 -17.34 -1.89
N LEU A 313 -8.73 -16.55 -0.82
CA LEU A 313 -7.59 -15.84 -0.24
C LEU A 313 -7.54 -16.06 1.27
N THR A 314 -6.40 -16.55 1.76
CA THR A 314 -6.16 -16.68 3.20
C THR A 314 -5.03 -15.73 3.61
N VAL A 315 -5.25 -14.95 4.65
CA VAL A 315 -4.24 -14.09 5.28
C VAL A 315 -3.83 -14.71 6.60
N ILE A 316 -2.52 -14.82 6.84
CA ILE A 316 -1.95 -15.25 8.12
C ILE A 316 -1.04 -14.16 8.65
N VAL A 317 -1.23 -13.75 9.90
CA VAL A 317 -0.39 -12.75 10.56
C VAL A 317 0.14 -13.36 11.86
N PRO A 318 1.42 -13.78 11.92
CA PRO A 318 2.10 -14.01 13.18
C PRO A 318 2.39 -12.66 13.83
N SER A 319 1.70 -12.36 14.94
CA SER A 319 1.84 -11.09 15.63
C SER A 319 2.42 -11.24 17.04
N THR A 320 3.41 -10.41 17.32
CA THR A 320 4.13 -10.37 18.61
C THR A 320 4.75 -8.99 18.84
N GLU A 321 5.37 -8.80 19.99
CA GLU A 321 6.24 -7.67 20.31
C GLU A 321 7.62 -8.21 20.73
N ASN A 322 8.71 -7.64 20.21
CA ASN A 322 10.07 -8.06 20.53
C ASN A 322 10.69 -7.09 21.54
N MET A 323 10.84 -7.54 22.80
CA MET A 323 11.23 -6.70 23.94
C MET A 323 12.42 -7.28 24.72
N PRO A 324 13.28 -6.47 25.34
CA PRO A 324 14.27 -6.99 26.28
C PRO A 324 13.58 -7.37 27.59
N GLY A 325 14.18 -8.28 28.37
CA GLY A 325 13.66 -8.61 29.69
C GLY A 325 14.33 -9.85 30.27
N GLY A 326 14.11 -10.10 31.57
CA GLY A 326 14.70 -11.25 32.27
C GLY A 326 14.27 -12.63 31.73
N GLY A 327 13.18 -12.68 30.97
CA GLY A 327 12.71 -13.88 30.27
C GLY A 327 12.82 -13.80 28.75
N ALA A 328 13.56 -12.84 28.18
CA ALA A 328 13.74 -12.74 26.74
C ALA A 328 14.62 -13.88 26.21
N SER A 329 14.39 -14.26 24.96
CA SER A 329 15.35 -15.05 24.20
C SER A 329 16.71 -14.37 24.18
N ARG A 330 17.77 -15.17 24.17
CA ARG A 330 19.16 -14.71 24.21
C ARG A 330 19.90 -15.14 22.94
N PRO A 331 20.90 -14.37 22.50
CA PRO A 331 21.91 -14.86 21.58
C PRO A 331 22.52 -16.19 22.06
N GLY A 332 22.46 -17.22 21.23
CA GLY A 332 22.90 -18.59 21.51
C GLY A 332 21.80 -19.54 21.97
N ASP A 333 20.58 -19.06 22.23
CA ASP A 333 19.45 -19.97 22.48
C ASP A 333 19.14 -20.78 21.20
N ILE A 334 18.80 -22.06 21.37
CA ILE A 334 18.36 -22.94 20.28
C ILE A 334 16.89 -23.28 20.50
N VAL A 335 16.08 -23.07 19.47
CA VAL A 335 14.63 -23.33 19.49
C VAL A 335 14.25 -24.32 18.41
N THR A 336 13.17 -25.07 18.63
CA THR A 336 12.60 -25.98 17.63
C THR A 336 11.39 -25.30 16.99
N SER A 337 11.41 -25.09 15.69
CA SER A 337 10.27 -24.53 14.94
C SER A 337 9.13 -25.54 14.80
N MET A 338 7.99 -25.07 14.30
CA MET A 338 6.83 -25.91 13.97
C MET A 338 7.16 -26.98 12.92
N SER A 339 8.17 -26.75 12.06
CA SER A 339 8.62 -27.74 11.07
C SER A 339 9.44 -28.87 11.70
N GLY A 340 9.82 -28.74 12.98
CA GLY A 340 10.70 -29.65 13.69
C GLY A 340 12.19 -29.33 13.53
N GLN A 341 12.53 -28.33 12.70
CA GLN A 341 13.91 -27.89 12.52
C GLN A 341 14.37 -27.04 13.71
N THR A 342 15.66 -27.13 14.04
CA THR A 342 16.29 -26.38 15.12
C THR A 342 16.99 -25.14 14.59
N ILE A 343 16.82 -24.01 15.30
CA ILE A 343 17.35 -22.70 14.92
C ILE A 343 18.18 -22.16 16.08
N GLU A 344 19.46 -21.90 15.84
CA GLU A 344 20.32 -21.14 16.74
C GLU A 344 20.08 -19.63 16.54
N ILE A 345 19.59 -18.97 17.58
CA ILE A 345 19.31 -17.54 17.57
C ILE A 345 20.60 -16.80 17.89
N LEU A 346 21.35 -16.36 16.88
CA LEU A 346 22.58 -15.59 17.10
C LEU A 346 22.31 -14.09 17.31
N ASN A 347 21.17 -13.58 16.81
CA ASN A 347 20.75 -12.21 17.00
C ASN A 347 19.23 -12.13 17.18
N THR A 348 18.77 -11.57 18.29
CA THR A 348 17.34 -11.45 18.62
C THR A 348 16.63 -10.30 17.89
N ASP A 349 17.38 -9.47 17.15
CA ASP A 349 16.90 -8.44 16.22
C ASP A 349 16.66 -9.00 14.80
N ALA A 350 16.86 -10.31 14.63
CA ALA A 350 16.46 -11.05 13.44
C ALA A 350 15.25 -11.95 13.77
N GLU A 351 14.24 -11.35 14.42
CA GLU A 351 13.04 -11.99 14.94
C GLU A 351 11.95 -12.21 13.89
N GLY A 352 11.83 -11.34 12.90
CA GLY A 352 10.77 -11.42 11.89
C GLY A 352 10.76 -12.76 11.15
N ARG A 353 11.94 -13.28 10.81
CA ARG A 353 12.08 -14.61 10.17
C ARG A 353 11.71 -15.76 11.11
N LEU A 354 11.91 -15.60 12.42
CA LEU A 354 11.57 -16.61 13.43
C LEU A 354 10.06 -16.75 13.60
N ILE A 355 9.31 -15.65 13.52
CA ILE A 355 7.84 -15.71 13.57
C ILE A 355 7.25 -16.17 12.23
N LEU A 356 7.90 -15.81 11.11
CA LEU A 356 7.44 -16.16 9.77
C LEU A 356 7.62 -17.65 9.47
N CYS A 357 8.71 -18.30 9.90
CA CYS A 357 8.94 -19.72 9.59
C CYS A 357 7.84 -20.63 10.17
N ASP A 358 7.36 -20.34 11.38
CA ASP A 358 6.25 -21.07 11.99
C ASP A 358 4.93 -20.77 11.28
N ALA A 359 4.69 -19.51 10.89
CA ALA A 359 3.49 -19.15 10.11
C ALA A 359 3.47 -19.79 8.71
N LEU A 360 4.62 -19.87 8.03
CA LEU A 360 4.78 -20.54 6.75
C LEU A 360 4.58 -22.06 6.88
N THR A 361 5.02 -22.66 7.99
CA THR A 361 4.75 -24.08 8.27
C THR A 361 3.25 -24.30 8.53
N TYR A 362 2.60 -23.40 9.27
CA TYR A 362 1.16 -23.45 9.50
C TYR A 362 0.34 -23.27 8.22
N ALA A 363 0.80 -22.39 7.32
CA ALA A 363 0.20 -22.11 6.02
C ALA A 363 0.04 -23.37 5.15
N ALA A 364 0.96 -24.34 5.26
CA ALA A 364 0.91 -25.58 4.48
C ALA A 364 -0.37 -26.40 4.68
N ARG A 365 -1.06 -26.23 5.82
CA ARG A 365 -2.33 -26.92 6.15
C ARG A 365 -3.49 -26.54 5.24
N PHE A 366 -3.38 -25.42 4.54
CA PHE A 366 -4.40 -24.95 3.60
C PHE A 366 -4.18 -25.46 2.17
N GLU A 367 -3.17 -26.30 1.94
CA GLU A 367 -2.78 -26.82 0.63
C GLU A 367 -2.76 -25.74 -0.46
N PRO A 368 -2.03 -24.63 -0.22
CA PRO A 368 -2.10 -23.44 -1.04
C PRO A 368 -1.61 -23.70 -2.47
N ASP A 369 -2.15 -22.94 -3.43
CA ASP A 369 -1.56 -22.84 -4.75
C ASP A 369 -0.27 -22.01 -4.71
N THR A 370 -0.36 -20.88 -4.00
CA THR A 370 0.71 -19.88 -3.91
C THR A 370 0.76 -19.33 -2.49
N VAL A 371 1.97 -19.13 -1.95
CA VAL A 371 2.23 -18.44 -0.68
C VAL A 371 3.16 -17.26 -0.93
N ILE A 372 2.78 -16.08 -0.45
CA ILE A 372 3.59 -14.86 -0.53
C ILE A 372 3.69 -14.29 0.89
N ASP A 373 4.89 -14.20 1.44
CA ASP A 373 5.11 -13.43 2.67
C ASP A 373 5.49 -11.97 2.35
N VAL A 374 5.09 -11.06 3.25
CA VAL A 374 5.37 -9.63 3.16
C VAL A 374 5.92 -9.16 4.50
N ALA A 375 7.13 -8.60 4.50
CA ALA A 375 7.84 -8.28 5.73
C ALA A 375 8.78 -7.08 5.63
N THR A 376 8.78 -6.24 6.66
CA THR A 376 9.85 -5.27 6.97
C THR A 376 11.04 -6.03 7.55
N LEU A 377 11.73 -6.81 6.72
CA LEU A 377 12.59 -7.89 7.23
C LEU A 377 14.03 -7.47 7.50
N THR A 378 14.62 -6.60 6.67
CA THR A 378 16.05 -6.31 6.75
C THR A 378 16.39 -4.88 6.37
N GLY A 379 17.29 -4.26 7.14
CA GLY A 379 17.92 -2.99 6.74
C GLY A 379 18.81 -3.13 5.50
N ALA A 380 19.32 -4.34 5.22
CA ALA A 380 20.12 -4.62 4.02
C ALA A 380 19.34 -4.37 2.72
N CYS A 381 18.01 -4.57 2.71
CA CYS A 381 17.17 -4.35 1.53
C CYS A 381 17.07 -2.85 1.23
N VAL A 382 16.98 -2.02 2.27
CA VAL A 382 17.02 -0.56 2.15
C VAL A 382 18.36 -0.08 1.61
N VAL A 383 19.48 -0.70 2.03
CA VAL A 383 20.80 -0.40 1.46
C VAL A 383 20.88 -0.75 -0.04
N ALA A 384 20.25 -1.85 -0.46
CA ALA A 384 20.30 -2.34 -1.84
C ALA A 384 19.37 -1.57 -2.81
N LEU A 385 18.12 -1.31 -2.41
CA LEU A 385 17.06 -0.79 -3.30
C LEU A 385 16.50 0.57 -2.86
N GLY A 386 16.98 1.11 -1.74
CA GLY A 386 16.48 2.37 -1.17
C GLY A 386 15.02 2.27 -0.75
N HIS A 387 14.30 3.38 -0.89
CA HIS A 387 12.86 3.49 -0.57
C HIS A 387 11.99 3.52 -1.84
N VAL A 388 12.47 2.93 -2.94
CA VAL A 388 11.87 3.07 -4.28
C VAL A 388 11.25 1.77 -4.79
N ALA A 389 11.85 0.62 -4.46
CA ALA A 389 11.38 -0.70 -4.89
C ALA A 389 11.47 -1.70 -3.74
N THR A 390 10.51 -2.62 -3.68
CA THR A 390 10.50 -3.74 -2.76
C THR A 390 11.45 -4.84 -3.24
N GLY A 391 12.25 -5.41 -2.35
CA GLY A 391 13.03 -6.61 -2.66
C GLY A 391 12.13 -7.83 -2.77
N LEU A 392 12.18 -8.54 -3.91
CA LEU A 392 11.40 -9.74 -4.17
C LEU A 392 12.33 -10.95 -4.23
N PHE A 393 12.00 -12.00 -3.48
CA PHE A 393 12.70 -13.27 -3.51
C PHE A 393 11.68 -14.38 -3.77
N ALA A 394 12.02 -15.35 -4.61
CA ALA A 394 11.10 -16.42 -4.98
C ALA A 394 11.85 -17.71 -5.28
N ASN A 395 11.22 -18.84 -4.96
CA ASN A 395 11.63 -20.18 -5.37
C ASN A 395 10.97 -20.62 -6.70
N ASN A 396 10.18 -19.73 -7.32
CA ASN A 396 9.47 -19.97 -8.56
C ASN A 396 9.57 -18.73 -9.47
N ASP A 397 10.23 -18.87 -10.61
CA ASP A 397 10.49 -17.76 -11.55
C ASP A 397 9.24 -17.24 -12.26
N THR A 398 8.19 -18.05 -12.39
CA THR A 398 6.93 -17.61 -12.97
C THR A 398 6.22 -16.67 -12.00
N LEU A 399 6.09 -17.08 -10.74
CA LEU A 399 5.49 -16.25 -9.68
C LEU A 399 6.27 -14.95 -9.50
N ALA A 400 7.61 -14.99 -9.53
CA ALA A 400 8.43 -13.78 -9.43
C ALA A 400 8.08 -12.76 -10.53
N ARG A 401 8.04 -13.20 -11.78
CA ARG A 401 7.70 -12.34 -12.94
C ARG A 401 6.27 -11.81 -12.89
N GLU A 402 5.33 -12.61 -12.41
CA GLU A 402 3.94 -12.18 -12.21
C GLU A 402 3.85 -11.06 -11.16
N LEU A 403 4.59 -11.16 -10.06
CA LEU A 403 4.64 -10.14 -9.01
C LEU A 403 5.36 -8.87 -9.46
N GLU A 404 6.47 -8.98 -10.20
CA GLU A 404 7.13 -7.81 -10.80
C GLU A 404 6.20 -7.08 -11.78
N HIS A 405 5.51 -7.84 -12.65
CA HIS A 405 4.55 -7.26 -13.57
C HIS A 405 3.38 -6.59 -12.85
N ALA A 406 2.86 -7.23 -11.78
CA ALA A 406 1.81 -6.65 -10.96
C ALA A 406 2.26 -5.35 -10.29
N GLY A 407 3.50 -5.28 -9.80
CA GLY A 407 4.09 -4.07 -9.24
C GLY A 407 4.24 -2.93 -10.27
N ASP A 408 4.67 -3.26 -11.48
CA ASP A 408 4.73 -2.31 -12.60
C ASP A 408 3.34 -1.79 -13.00
N GLU A 409 2.31 -2.66 -13.06
CA GLU A 409 0.93 -2.27 -13.33
C GLU A 409 0.32 -1.44 -12.19
N ALA A 410 0.63 -1.76 -10.93
CA ALA A 410 0.15 -1.05 -9.76
C ALA A 410 0.84 0.30 -9.53
N HIS A 411 1.98 0.54 -10.17
CA HIS A 411 2.91 1.62 -9.83
C HIS A 411 3.46 1.49 -8.39
N ASP A 412 3.73 0.25 -7.97
CA ASP A 412 4.29 -0.14 -6.68
C ASP A 412 5.32 -1.27 -6.93
N ARG A 413 6.53 -0.87 -7.30
CA ARG A 413 7.50 -1.77 -7.95
C ARG A 413 8.18 -2.71 -6.96
N ALA A 414 8.42 -3.92 -7.43
CA ALA A 414 9.35 -4.86 -6.81
C ALA A 414 10.53 -5.13 -7.75
N TRP A 415 11.62 -5.67 -7.20
CA TRP A 415 12.80 -6.09 -7.96
C TRP A 415 13.29 -7.44 -7.47
N GLN A 416 13.38 -8.43 -8.36
CA GLN A 416 13.83 -9.77 -8.00
C GLN A 416 15.32 -9.80 -7.61
N MET A 417 15.59 -10.39 -6.44
CA MET A 417 16.89 -10.66 -5.88
C MET A 417 17.17 -12.17 -5.90
N PRO A 418 18.44 -12.61 -6.05
CA PRO A 418 18.77 -14.02 -6.16
C PRO A 418 18.63 -14.79 -4.83
N LEU A 419 18.14 -16.03 -4.89
CA LEU A 419 18.15 -17.02 -3.79
C LEU A 419 19.06 -18.20 -4.13
N TRP A 420 20.30 -17.94 -4.52
CA TRP A 420 21.23 -19.02 -4.88
C TRP A 420 21.64 -19.85 -3.65
N ASN A 421 21.88 -21.15 -3.87
CA ASN A 421 22.21 -22.08 -2.79
C ASN A 421 23.50 -21.72 -2.05
N ASP A 422 24.43 -20.99 -2.67
CA ASP A 422 25.67 -20.53 -2.04
C ASP A 422 25.41 -19.64 -0.80
N TYR A 423 24.30 -18.92 -0.76
CA TYR A 423 23.93 -18.11 0.41
C TYR A 423 23.52 -18.98 1.62
N GLN A 424 23.08 -20.23 1.41
CA GLN A 424 22.68 -21.14 2.49
C GLN A 424 23.88 -21.54 3.38
N GLU A 425 25.09 -21.57 2.81
CA GLU A 425 26.31 -21.86 3.56
C GLU A 425 26.55 -20.85 4.70
N LEU A 426 26.07 -19.62 4.54
CA LEU A 426 26.18 -18.57 5.56
C LEU A 426 25.33 -18.86 6.81
N LEU A 427 24.28 -19.68 6.68
CA LEU A 427 23.34 -19.99 7.76
C LEU A 427 23.71 -21.26 8.54
N LYS A 428 24.85 -21.90 8.26
CA LYS A 428 25.27 -23.10 8.99
C LYS A 428 25.51 -22.80 10.47
N SER A 429 24.88 -23.58 11.34
CA SER A 429 25.19 -23.61 12.77
C SER A 429 25.97 -24.90 13.10
N PRO A 430 26.95 -24.84 14.01
CA PRO A 430 27.61 -26.05 14.53
C PRO A 430 26.77 -26.80 15.58
N PHE A 431 25.64 -26.23 16.04
CA PHE A 431 24.83 -26.75 17.14
C PHE A 431 23.36 -27.05 16.78
N ALA A 432 22.82 -26.33 15.80
CA ALA A 432 21.45 -26.48 15.31
C ALA A 432 21.42 -26.74 13.79
N ASP A 433 20.25 -27.00 13.23
CA ASP A 433 20.10 -27.20 11.78
C ASP A 433 20.46 -25.94 10.98
N MET A 434 20.22 -24.76 11.56
CA MET A 434 20.64 -23.46 11.01
C MET A 434 20.79 -22.39 12.09
N ALA A 435 21.53 -21.33 11.77
CA ALA A 435 21.55 -20.07 12.51
C ALA A 435 20.53 -19.09 11.90
N ASN A 436 19.97 -18.18 12.71
CA ASN A 436 19.00 -17.21 12.21
C ASN A 436 19.61 -16.04 11.42
N ILE A 437 20.94 -15.92 11.32
CA ILE A 437 21.63 -14.88 10.53
C ILE A 437 22.83 -15.45 9.77
N GLY A 438 23.13 -14.86 8.60
CA GLY A 438 24.26 -15.22 7.74
C GLY A 438 25.42 -14.22 7.74
N GLY A 439 25.43 -13.28 8.69
CA GLY A 439 26.36 -12.16 8.71
C GLY A 439 25.86 -10.93 7.92
N ARG A 440 26.76 -9.98 7.69
CA ARG A 440 26.41 -8.67 7.10
C ARG A 440 26.21 -8.70 5.58
N TRP A 441 27.03 -9.48 4.87
CA TRP A 441 27.04 -9.49 3.41
C TRP A 441 26.00 -10.48 2.89
N GLY A 442 25.14 -10.05 1.95
CA GLY A 442 23.98 -10.85 1.52
C GLY A 442 22.92 -10.98 2.62
N GLY A 443 22.69 -9.91 3.38
CA GLY A 443 21.83 -9.96 4.57
C GLY A 443 20.32 -9.95 4.33
N SER A 444 19.88 -9.54 3.14
CA SER A 444 18.49 -9.65 2.65
C SER A 444 18.29 -11.00 2.00
#